data_AF-A0A3C0X264-F1
#
_entry.id   AF-A0A3C0X264-F1
#
_cell.length_a   1.000
_cell.length_b   1.000
_cell.length_c   1.000
_cell.angle_alpha   90.00
_cell.angle_beta   90.00
_cell.angle_gamma   90.00
#
_symmetry.space_group_name_H-M   'P 1'
#
loop_
_entity.id
_entity.type
_entity.pdbx_description
1 polymer ?
#
loop_
_entity_poly.entity_id
_entity_poly.type
_entity_poly.pdbx_seq_one_letter_code
_entity_poly.pdbx_strand_id
1 'polypeptide(L)'
;LIYGFNREVSKEEFERRIKDNTLPEICNYVPVHKGDVFFIAAGTLHAIGAGILIAEVQQNSNTTYRVSDYGRIGADGKPRPLHIEKALDVTKRERPQIPYGNTGKFEKTPYGTVRELAKCSLFTASLLELDGKTEIHREDSFTSLLVLEGKVTVKWKDGEIKASKGASIFVPADCLTELSGETEILISKV
;
A
#
# COMPACT_ATOMS: atom_id res chain seq x y z
N LEU A 1 -12.64 -3.27 3.18
CA LEU A 1 -11.83 -2.07 3.48
C LEU A 1 -12.78 -0.90 3.77
N ILE A 2 -12.51 -0.06 4.77
CA ILE A 2 -13.13 1.27 4.84
C ILE A 2 -12.27 2.21 4.01
N TYR A 3 -12.85 2.90 3.03
CA TYR A 3 -12.13 3.78 2.11
C TYR A 3 -12.96 5.01 1.77
N GLY A 4 -12.70 6.11 2.47
CA GLY A 4 -13.44 7.38 2.39
C GLY A 4 -14.87 7.30 2.91
N PHE A 5 -15.66 8.30 2.54
CA PHE A 5 -17.08 8.40 2.90
C PHE A 5 -17.98 7.93 1.77
N ASN A 6 -19.17 7.44 2.11
CA ASN A 6 -20.16 6.98 1.12
C ASN A 6 -20.92 8.13 0.44
N ARG A 7 -20.68 9.37 0.86
CA ARG A 7 -21.18 10.63 0.29
C ARG A 7 -20.33 11.78 0.80
N GLU A 8 -20.65 12.99 0.36
CA GLU A 8 -20.11 14.20 0.97
C GLU A 8 -20.68 14.40 2.39
N VAL A 9 -19.81 14.80 3.33
CA VAL A 9 -20.12 14.96 4.76
C VAL A 9 -19.54 16.28 5.26
N SER A 10 -20.29 17.04 6.06
CA SER A 10 -19.78 18.28 6.65
C SER A 10 -18.82 18.02 7.82
N LYS A 11 -18.04 19.02 8.24
CA LYS A 11 -17.15 18.88 9.42
C LYS A 11 -17.96 18.57 10.68
N GLU A 12 -19.11 19.24 10.83
CA GLU A 12 -20.03 19.13 11.95
C GLU A 12 -20.71 17.77 11.99
N GLU A 13 -21.15 17.25 10.84
CA GLU A 13 -21.70 15.90 10.77
C GLU A 13 -20.61 14.87 11.13
N PHE A 14 -19.40 15.00 10.58
CA PHE A 14 -18.31 14.07 10.87
C PHE A 14 -17.97 14.06 12.38
N GLU A 15 -17.84 15.24 13.00
CA GLU A 15 -17.60 15.37 14.43
C GLU A 15 -18.72 14.73 15.27
N ARG A 16 -19.98 15.04 14.95
CA ARG A 16 -21.15 14.45 15.63
C ARG A 16 -21.15 12.93 15.53
N ARG A 17 -20.93 12.38 14.32
CA ARG A 17 -20.92 10.93 14.08
C ARG A 17 -19.81 10.20 14.84
N ILE A 18 -18.66 10.85 15.06
CA ILE A 18 -17.61 10.34 15.94
C ILE A 18 -18.10 10.30 17.40
N LYS A 19 -18.63 11.43 17.91
CA LYS A 19 -19.11 11.54 19.30
C LYS A 19 -20.23 10.53 19.61
N ASP A 20 -21.14 10.35 18.67
CA ASP A 20 -22.31 9.48 18.80
C ASP A 20 -22.01 8.00 18.48
N ASN A 21 -20.75 7.65 18.13
CA ASN A 21 -20.35 6.31 17.69
C ASN A 21 -21.12 5.77 16.46
N THR A 22 -21.60 6.68 15.60
CA THR A 22 -22.35 6.34 14.36
C THR A 22 -21.53 6.58 13.09
N LEU A 23 -20.22 6.79 13.20
CA LEU A 23 -19.30 6.94 12.06
C LEU A 23 -19.43 5.83 10.99
N PRO A 24 -19.63 4.54 11.35
CA PRO A 24 -19.84 3.47 10.37
C PRO A 24 -20.93 3.74 9.33
N GLU A 25 -21.98 4.50 9.67
CA GLU A 25 -23.12 4.76 8.77
C GLU A 25 -22.76 5.65 7.57
N ILE A 26 -21.70 6.44 7.70
CA ILE A 26 -21.23 7.37 6.66
C ILE A 26 -19.92 6.90 6.00
N CYS A 27 -19.35 5.79 6.47
CA CYS A 27 -18.18 5.16 5.85
C CYS A 27 -18.53 4.50 4.52
N ASN A 28 -17.60 4.55 3.57
CA ASN A 28 -17.66 3.75 2.36
C ASN A 28 -16.93 2.41 2.57
N TYR A 29 -17.68 1.31 2.43
CA TYR A 29 -17.14 -0.04 2.54
C TYR A 29 -16.92 -0.63 1.16
N VAL A 30 -15.69 -1.08 0.93
CA VAL A 30 -15.26 -1.64 -0.35
C VAL A 30 -14.84 -3.09 -0.16
N PRO A 31 -15.39 -4.04 -0.97
CA PRO A 31 -14.89 -5.41 -1.00
C PRO A 31 -13.47 -5.44 -1.57
N VAL A 32 -12.64 -6.35 -1.07
CA VAL A 32 -11.25 -6.49 -1.51
C VAL A 32 -10.99 -7.92 -1.96
N HIS A 33 -10.23 -8.05 -3.04
CA HIS A 33 -9.81 -9.31 -3.63
C HIS A 33 -8.29 -9.34 -3.80
N LYS A 34 -7.71 -10.54 -3.96
CA LYS A 34 -6.28 -10.68 -4.26
C LYS A 34 -5.95 -9.91 -5.55
N GLY A 35 -4.90 -9.10 -5.53
CA GLY A 35 -4.46 -8.31 -6.67
C GLY A 35 -5.13 -6.93 -6.81
N ASP A 36 -6.08 -6.61 -5.93
CA ASP A 36 -6.64 -5.26 -5.85
C ASP A 36 -5.59 -4.27 -5.31
N VAL A 37 -5.60 -3.06 -5.88
CA VAL A 37 -4.73 -1.96 -5.51
C VAL A 37 -5.58 -0.79 -5.03
N PHE A 38 -5.14 -0.18 -3.94
CA PHE A 38 -5.76 1.01 -3.36
C PHE A 38 -4.68 2.07 -3.12
N PHE A 39 -4.80 3.22 -3.77
CA PHE A 39 -3.95 4.36 -3.48
C PHE A 39 -4.62 5.24 -2.41
N ILE A 40 -4.12 5.19 -1.18
CA ILE A 40 -4.67 5.94 -0.06
C ILE A 40 -4.03 7.32 0.00
N ALA A 41 -4.67 8.31 -0.63
CA ALA A 41 -4.21 9.69 -0.57
C ALA A 41 -4.33 10.28 0.85
N ALA A 42 -3.43 11.20 1.21
CA ALA A 42 -3.49 11.90 2.49
C ALA A 42 -4.85 12.58 2.71
N GLY A 43 -5.37 12.49 3.94
CA GLY A 43 -6.70 12.97 4.31
C GLY A 43 -7.83 11.97 4.06
N THR A 44 -7.58 10.83 3.42
CA THR A 44 -8.61 9.80 3.22
C THR A 44 -8.89 9.07 4.53
N LEU A 45 -10.16 9.06 4.98
CA LEU A 45 -10.57 8.19 6.09
C LEU A 45 -10.46 6.73 5.64
N HIS A 46 -9.74 5.88 6.38
CA HIS A 46 -9.61 4.47 6.01
C HIS A 46 -9.36 3.57 7.21
N ALA A 47 -9.69 2.29 7.06
CA ALA A 47 -9.35 1.25 8.02
C ALA A 47 -9.28 -0.12 7.32
N ILE A 48 -8.26 -0.89 7.68
CA ILE A 48 -8.07 -2.26 7.22
C ILE A 48 -8.99 -3.17 8.04
N GLY A 49 -9.86 -3.92 7.36
CA GLY A 49 -10.77 -4.88 7.97
C GLY A 49 -10.10 -6.22 8.27
N ALA A 50 -10.80 -7.07 9.02
CA ALA A 50 -10.33 -8.43 9.32
C ALA A 50 -10.18 -9.29 8.05
N GLY A 51 -9.25 -10.23 8.07
CA GLY A 51 -9.03 -11.19 6.97
C GLY A 51 -8.27 -10.64 5.76
N ILE A 52 -7.75 -9.41 5.83
CA ILE A 52 -6.99 -8.79 4.75
C ILE A 52 -5.49 -8.91 5.06
N LEU A 53 -4.73 -9.52 4.13
CA LEU A 53 -3.28 -9.43 4.07
C LEU A 53 -2.90 -8.43 2.99
N ILE A 54 -2.05 -7.45 3.32
CA ILE A 54 -1.63 -6.39 2.39
C ILE A 54 -0.11 -6.24 2.38
N ALA A 55 0.41 -5.78 1.24
CA ALA A 55 1.70 -5.09 1.16
C ALA A 55 1.41 -3.59 1.06
N GLU A 56 1.95 -2.80 1.99
CA GLU A 56 1.74 -1.34 2.04
C GLU A 56 3.05 -0.62 1.75
N VAL A 57 3.07 0.16 0.66
CA VAL A 57 4.15 1.08 0.35
C VAL A 57 3.72 2.47 0.79
N GLN A 58 4.40 3.00 1.80
CA GLN A 58 4.09 4.30 2.39
C GLN A 58 5.34 5.16 2.52
N GLN A 59 5.11 6.46 2.74
CA GLN A 59 6.17 7.37 3.13
C GLN A 59 6.77 6.93 4.47
N ASN A 60 8.03 7.30 4.73
CA ASN A 60 8.63 7.16 6.06
C ASN A 60 8.02 8.21 7.02
N SER A 61 6.75 8.01 7.37
CA SER A 61 5.96 8.84 8.27
C SER A 61 5.17 7.93 9.19
N ASN A 62 5.14 8.27 10.47
CA ASN A 62 4.37 7.54 11.48
C ASN A 62 3.19 8.38 12.01
N THR A 63 2.70 9.32 11.20
CA THR A 63 1.59 10.22 11.61
C THR A 63 0.25 9.53 11.33
N THR A 64 -0.52 9.26 12.37
CA THR A 64 -1.88 8.69 12.25
C THR A 64 -2.85 9.43 13.16
N TYR A 65 -3.92 9.98 12.58
CA TYR A 65 -5.03 10.55 13.35
C TYR A 65 -6.17 9.57 13.44
N ARG A 66 -6.30 8.94 14.61
CA ARG A 66 -7.31 7.93 14.87
C ARG A 66 -8.61 8.58 15.32
N VAL A 67 -9.71 8.26 14.66
CA VAL A 67 -11.05 8.77 15.03
C VAL A 67 -11.93 7.74 15.74
N SER A 68 -11.60 6.46 15.60
CA SER A 68 -12.23 5.36 16.34
C SER A 68 -11.22 4.23 16.50
N ASP A 69 -11.37 3.46 17.57
CA ASP A 69 -10.58 2.25 17.77
C ASP A 69 -11.36 1.02 18.20
N TYR A 70 -12.70 1.08 18.10
CA TYR A 70 -13.59 0.01 18.56
C TYR A 70 -13.39 -0.35 20.05
N GLY A 71 -12.97 0.61 20.87
CA GLY A 71 -12.73 0.39 22.30
C GLY A 71 -11.53 -0.50 22.62
N ARG A 72 -10.62 -0.74 21.67
CA ARG A 72 -9.43 -1.57 21.90
C ARG A 72 -8.51 -0.97 22.96
N ILE A 73 -7.98 -1.88 23.78
CA ILE A 73 -6.99 -1.58 24.81
C ILE A 73 -5.59 -1.80 24.23
N GLY A 74 -4.70 -0.83 24.45
CA GLY A 74 -3.31 -0.87 24.06
C GLY A 74 -2.48 -1.83 24.93
N ALA A 75 -1.23 -2.04 24.53
CA ALA A 75 -0.29 -2.86 25.29
C ALA A 75 0.00 -2.30 26.70
N ASP A 76 -0.30 -1.02 26.93
CA ASP A 76 -0.19 -0.32 28.21
C ASP A 76 -1.43 -0.49 29.11
N GLY A 77 -2.43 -1.27 28.68
CA GLY A 77 -3.67 -1.50 29.44
C GLY A 77 -4.67 -0.34 29.35
N LYS A 78 -4.44 0.67 28.50
CA LYS A 78 -5.35 1.83 28.34
C LYS A 78 -5.99 1.87 26.96
N PRO A 79 -7.16 2.52 26.79
CA PRO A 79 -7.69 2.80 25.47
C PRO A 79 -6.66 3.57 24.64
N ARG A 80 -6.46 3.19 23.37
CA ARG A 80 -5.49 3.87 22.52
C ARG A 80 -5.95 5.31 22.22
N PRO A 81 -5.02 6.26 22.10
CA PRO A 81 -5.37 7.66 21.89
C PRO A 81 -6.10 7.87 20.57
N LEU A 82 -7.13 8.72 20.64
CA LEU A 82 -7.83 9.30 19.50
C LEU A 82 -7.33 10.73 19.26
N HIS A 83 -7.38 11.17 18.01
CA HIS A 83 -6.85 12.46 17.56
C HIS A 83 -7.93 13.23 16.79
N ILE A 84 -9.10 13.45 17.42
CA ILE A 84 -10.33 13.90 16.75
C ILE A 84 -10.15 15.27 16.10
N GLU A 85 -9.67 16.28 16.84
CA GLU A 85 -9.48 17.64 16.31
C GLU A 85 -8.57 17.65 15.08
N LYS A 86 -7.42 16.98 15.18
CA LYS A 86 -6.46 16.88 14.07
C LYS A 86 -7.05 16.15 12.86
N ALA A 87 -7.85 15.10 13.08
CA ALA A 87 -8.54 14.40 12.00
C ALA A 87 -9.58 15.31 11.34
N LEU A 88 -10.36 16.06 12.11
CA LEU A 88 -11.37 17.00 11.59
C LEU A 88 -10.76 18.07 10.68
N ASP A 89 -9.51 18.46 10.92
CA ASP A 89 -8.79 19.46 10.13
C ASP A 89 -8.24 18.92 8.81
N VAL A 90 -7.84 17.64 8.74
CA VAL A 90 -7.16 17.09 7.56
C VAL A 90 -8.00 16.12 6.74
N THR A 91 -9.10 15.60 7.28
CA THR A 91 -9.92 14.60 6.58
C THR A 91 -10.69 15.21 5.42
N LYS A 92 -10.50 14.62 4.22
CA LYS A 92 -11.34 14.87 3.05
C LYS A 92 -12.66 14.13 3.22
N ARG A 93 -13.75 14.87 3.35
CA ARG A 93 -15.08 14.36 3.72
C ARG A 93 -15.96 14.08 2.51
N GLU A 94 -15.43 13.31 1.57
CA GLU A 94 -16.04 13.05 0.27
C GLU A 94 -15.90 11.58 -0.13
N ARG A 95 -16.56 11.21 -1.24
CA ARG A 95 -16.35 9.92 -1.88
C ARG A 95 -14.94 9.84 -2.45
N PRO A 96 -14.22 8.71 -2.32
CA PRO A 96 -12.97 8.53 -3.03
C PRO A 96 -13.16 8.65 -4.53
N GLN A 97 -12.29 9.43 -5.18
CA GLN A 97 -12.32 9.65 -6.63
C GLN A 97 -11.27 8.81 -7.37
N ILE A 98 -10.27 8.30 -6.64
CA ILE A 98 -9.18 7.53 -7.25
C ILE A 98 -9.68 6.11 -7.54
N PRO A 99 -9.61 5.64 -8.81
CA PRO A 99 -9.97 4.27 -9.15
C PRO A 99 -9.14 3.25 -8.36
N TYR A 100 -9.80 2.17 -7.93
CA TYR A 100 -9.20 1.11 -7.14
C TYR A 100 -9.64 -0.27 -7.63
N GLY A 101 -9.00 -1.32 -7.12
CA GLY A 101 -9.25 -2.70 -7.52
C GLY A 101 -8.17 -3.21 -8.48
N ASN A 102 -8.55 -3.99 -9.50
CA ASN A 102 -7.61 -4.45 -10.52
C ASN A 102 -7.27 -3.36 -11.56
N THR A 103 -6.77 -2.21 -11.08
CA THR A 103 -6.41 -1.03 -11.89
C THR A 103 -4.92 -0.98 -12.23
N GLY A 104 -4.53 -0.11 -13.16
CA GLY A 104 -3.14 0.03 -13.59
C GLY A 104 -2.90 -0.43 -15.02
N LYS A 105 -1.80 0.03 -15.62
CA LYS A 105 -1.44 -0.32 -17.00
C LYS A 105 -0.58 -1.58 -16.99
N PHE A 106 -1.02 -2.59 -17.75
CA PHE A 106 -0.26 -3.82 -18.00
C PHE A 106 0.61 -3.67 -19.24
N GLU A 107 1.86 -4.09 -19.14
CA GLU A 107 2.82 -4.15 -20.21
C GLU A 107 3.39 -5.57 -20.31
N LYS A 108 3.25 -6.19 -21.48
CA LYS A 108 3.89 -7.48 -21.77
C LYS A 108 5.35 -7.25 -22.09
N THR A 109 6.20 -8.08 -21.51
CA THR A 109 7.65 -8.07 -21.71
C THR A 109 8.11 -9.46 -22.17
N PRO A 110 9.33 -9.62 -22.70
CA PRO A 110 9.89 -10.93 -23.03
C PRO A 110 10.04 -11.88 -21.83
N TYR A 111 9.96 -11.36 -20.60
CA TYR A 111 10.21 -12.07 -19.35
C TYR A 111 8.98 -12.11 -18.43
N GLY A 112 7.78 -11.84 -18.97
CA GLY A 112 6.53 -11.84 -18.22
C GLY A 112 5.76 -10.52 -18.35
N THR A 113 5.17 -10.02 -17.27
CA THR A 113 4.29 -8.84 -17.29
C THR A 113 4.68 -7.83 -16.21
N VAL A 114 4.62 -6.54 -16.56
CA VAL A 114 4.76 -5.44 -15.60
C VAL A 114 3.44 -4.69 -15.51
N ARG A 115 2.96 -4.44 -14.29
CA ARG A 115 1.76 -3.63 -14.02
C ARG A 115 2.13 -2.46 -13.13
N GLU A 116 1.96 -1.23 -13.61
CA GLU A 116 2.10 -0.04 -12.75
C GLU A 116 0.90 0.02 -11.79
N LEU A 117 1.17 0.02 -10.48
CA LEU A 117 0.14 0.01 -9.43
C LEU A 117 -0.17 1.42 -8.93
N ALA A 118 0.87 2.22 -8.73
CA ALA A 118 0.75 3.60 -8.28
C ALA A 118 1.99 4.42 -8.63
N LYS A 119 1.79 5.72 -8.86
CA LYS A 119 2.87 6.69 -9.08
C LYS A 119 2.50 8.01 -8.43
N CYS A 120 3.39 8.53 -7.59
CA CYS A 120 3.29 9.87 -7.04
C CYS A 120 4.68 10.52 -6.97
N SER A 121 4.77 11.74 -6.43
CA SER A 121 6.04 12.47 -6.31
C SER A 121 7.06 11.85 -5.35
N LEU A 122 6.68 10.81 -4.62
CA LEU A 122 7.49 10.20 -3.56
C LEU A 122 7.90 8.76 -3.85
N PHE A 123 7.13 8.06 -4.69
CA PHE A 123 7.44 6.71 -5.11
C PHE A 123 6.64 6.31 -6.35
N THR A 124 7.16 5.30 -7.04
CA THR A 124 6.44 4.47 -8.00
C THR A 124 6.42 3.03 -7.48
N ALA A 125 5.27 2.37 -7.59
CA ALA A 125 5.09 0.96 -7.25
C ALA A 125 4.56 0.20 -8.47
N SER A 126 5.18 -0.93 -8.78
CA SER A 126 4.80 -1.80 -9.90
C SER A 126 4.85 -3.26 -9.48
N LEU A 127 3.96 -4.08 -10.02
CA LEU A 127 4.02 -5.53 -9.91
C LEU A 127 4.75 -6.10 -11.12
N LEU A 128 5.80 -6.89 -10.89
CA LEU A 128 6.46 -7.72 -11.90
C LEU A 128 6.00 -9.16 -11.70
N GLU A 129 5.28 -9.70 -12.69
CA GLU A 129 5.05 -11.12 -12.86
C GLU A 129 6.19 -11.65 -13.74
N LEU A 130 7.22 -12.22 -13.12
CA LEU A 130 8.40 -12.72 -13.81
C LEU A 130 8.22 -14.20 -14.15
N ASP A 131 8.48 -14.51 -15.42
CA ASP A 131 8.65 -15.87 -15.93
C ASP A 131 9.91 -15.88 -16.79
N GLY A 132 11.00 -16.41 -16.24
CA GLY A 132 12.31 -16.45 -16.88
C GLY A 132 13.31 -15.54 -16.21
N LYS A 133 13.91 -14.60 -16.95
CA LYS A 133 14.97 -13.72 -16.44
C LYS A 133 14.91 -12.31 -16.98
N THR A 134 15.30 -11.35 -16.15
CA THR A 134 15.41 -9.93 -16.51
C THR A 134 16.51 -9.26 -15.72
N GLU A 135 16.97 -8.10 -16.18
CA GLU A 135 17.93 -7.27 -15.47
C GLU A 135 17.28 -5.98 -15.02
N ILE A 136 17.61 -5.56 -13.80
CA ILE A 136 17.30 -4.24 -13.29
C ILE A 136 18.60 -3.50 -12.99
N HIS A 137 18.64 -2.24 -13.37
CA HIS A 137 19.73 -1.33 -13.06
C HIS A 137 19.16 0.07 -12.94
N ARG A 138 19.56 0.77 -11.89
CA ARG A 138 19.10 2.13 -11.60
C ARG A 138 20.23 2.91 -10.97
N GLU A 139 20.65 4.00 -11.60
CA GLU A 139 21.82 4.78 -11.18
C GLU A 139 21.49 5.79 -10.07
N ASP A 140 20.27 6.32 -10.06
CA ASP A 140 19.86 7.47 -9.24
C ASP A 140 19.33 7.10 -7.84
N SER A 141 18.83 5.88 -7.64
CA SER A 141 18.28 5.42 -6.36
C SER A 141 18.21 3.90 -6.26
N PHE A 142 17.94 3.41 -5.06
CA PHE A 142 17.73 1.99 -4.79
C PHE A 142 16.43 1.46 -5.42
N THR A 143 16.34 0.15 -5.54
CA THR A 143 15.10 -0.56 -5.86
C THR A 143 14.74 -1.50 -4.71
N SER A 144 13.51 -1.39 -4.20
CA SER A 144 12.96 -2.31 -3.20
C SER A 144 12.16 -3.41 -3.90
N LEU A 145 12.46 -4.66 -3.58
CA LEU A 145 11.76 -5.83 -4.08
C LEU A 145 11.08 -6.54 -2.91
N LEU A 146 9.79 -6.85 -3.03
CA LEU A 146 9.07 -7.71 -2.10
C LEU A 146 8.50 -8.89 -2.89
N VAL A 147 8.95 -10.10 -2.57
CA VAL A 147 8.48 -11.33 -3.22
C VAL A 147 7.10 -11.67 -2.69
N LEU A 148 6.06 -11.51 -3.51
CA LEU A 148 4.67 -11.76 -3.14
C LEU A 148 4.28 -13.22 -3.34
N GLU A 149 4.81 -13.87 -4.39
CA GLU A 149 4.57 -15.27 -4.71
C GLU A 149 5.81 -15.89 -5.37
N GLY A 150 5.91 -17.22 -5.34
CA GLY A 150 6.96 -17.95 -6.04
C GLY A 150 8.35 -17.82 -5.41
N LYS A 151 9.37 -17.99 -6.26
CA LYS A 151 10.79 -17.98 -5.87
C LYS A 151 11.61 -17.22 -6.90
N VAL A 152 12.57 -16.44 -6.43
CA VAL A 152 13.47 -15.64 -7.25
C VAL A 152 14.92 -15.91 -6.85
N THR A 153 15.79 -16.00 -7.85
CA THR A 153 17.23 -15.86 -7.67
C THR A 153 17.61 -14.44 -8.08
N VAL A 154 18.29 -13.73 -7.19
CA VAL A 154 18.78 -12.37 -7.41
C VAL A 154 20.30 -12.43 -7.43
N LYS A 155 20.88 -12.04 -8.56
CA LYS A 155 22.32 -12.14 -8.81
C LYS A 155 22.90 -10.78 -9.16
N TRP A 156 24.07 -10.49 -8.62
CA TRP A 156 24.88 -9.32 -8.96
C TRP A 156 26.31 -9.78 -9.27
N LYS A 157 27.22 -8.84 -9.52
CA LYS A 157 28.60 -9.11 -9.96
C LYS A 157 29.34 -10.15 -9.10
N ASP A 158 29.21 -10.04 -7.77
CA ASP A 158 30.04 -10.77 -6.82
C ASP A 158 29.25 -11.77 -5.95
N GLY A 159 27.98 -12.03 -6.28
CA GLY A 159 27.17 -12.95 -5.49
C GLY A 159 25.75 -13.18 -5.99
N GLU A 160 25.05 -14.07 -5.29
CA GLU A 160 23.65 -14.36 -5.50
C GLU A 160 22.92 -14.60 -4.16
N ILE A 161 21.63 -14.34 -4.15
CA ILE A 161 20.70 -14.78 -3.09
C ILE A 161 19.49 -15.45 -3.73
N LYS A 162 18.96 -16.46 -3.04
CA LYS A 162 17.69 -17.09 -3.37
C LYS A 162 16.65 -16.66 -2.35
N ALA A 163 15.50 -16.22 -2.84
CA ALA A 163 14.42 -15.72 -2.02
C ALA A 163 13.08 -16.33 -2.46
N SER A 164 12.12 -16.34 -1.54
CA SER A 164 10.77 -16.83 -1.76
C SER A 164 9.77 -15.85 -1.18
N LYS A 165 8.48 -16.12 -1.40
CA LYS A 165 7.36 -15.37 -0.81
C LYS A 165 7.64 -14.88 0.62
N GLY A 166 7.43 -13.58 0.84
CA GLY A 166 7.65 -12.88 2.10
C GLY A 166 9.04 -12.27 2.28
N ALA A 167 9.99 -12.56 1.39
CA ALA A 167 11.31 -11.94 1.40
C ALA A 167 11.27 -10.51 0.83
N SER A 168 11.96 -9.60 1.51
CA SER A 168 12.25 -8.25 1.04
C SER A 168 13.73 -8.12 0.70
N ILE A 169 14.04 -7.51 -0.45
CA ILE A 169 15.40 -7.35 -0.94
C ILE A 169 15.62 -5.88 -1.30
N PHE A 170 16.73 -5.33 -0.80
CA PHE A 170 17.18 -3.98 -1.11
C PHE A 170 18.28 -4.06 -2.18
N VAL A 171 18.02 -3.49 -3.35
CA VAL A 171 19.00 -3.38 -4.44
C VAL A 171 19.57 -1.97 -4.42
N PRO A 172 20.87 -1.77 -4.10
CA PRO A 172 21.48 -0.45 -4.08
C PRO A 172 21.41 0.26 -5.43
N ALA A 173 21.56 1.60 -5.41
CA ALA A 173 21.80 2.36 -6.62
C ALA A 173 23.08 1.88 -7.32
N ASP A 174 23.07 1.95 -8.64
CA ASP A 174 24.13 1.52 -9.55
C ASP A 174 24.55 0.04 -9.41
N CYS A 175 23.66 -0.81 -8.89
CA CYS A 175 23.87 -2.25 -8.80
C CYS A 175 23.12 -2.98 -9.93
N LEU A 176 23.83 -3.34 -11.01
CA LEU A 176 23.28 -4.21 -12.05
C LEU A 176 22.91 -5.57 -11.43
N THR A 177 21.63 -5.90 -11.52
CA THR A 177 21.06 -7.06 -10.82
C THR A 177 20.20 -7.88 -11.78
N GLU A 178 20.53 -9.15 -11.95
CA GLU A 178 19.71 -10.12 -12.67
C GLU A 178 18.70 -10.75 -11.70
N LEU A 179 17.43 -10.78 -12.13
CA LEU A 179 16.36 -11.51 -11.47
C LEU A 179 16.00 -12.71 -12.35
N SER A 180 15.89 -13.90 -11.76
CA SER A 180 15.44 -15.10 -12.48
C SER A 180 14.53 -16.00 -11.65
N GLY A 181 13.52 -16.58 -12.29
CA GLY A 181 12.55 -17.49 -11.68
C GLY A 181 11.13 -17.31 -12.21
N GLU A 182 10.19 -17.96 -11.52
CA GLU A 182 8.74 -17.81 -11.70
C GLU A 182 8.17 -17.21 -10.40
N THR A 183 7.79 -15.93 -10.45
CA THR A 183 7.52 -15.16 -9.22
C THR A 183 6.70 -13.89 -9.48
N GLU A 184 5.97 -13.45 -8.45
CA GLU A 184 5.35 -12.12 -8.41
C GLU A 184 6.15 -11.23 -7.45
N ILE A 185 6.66 -10.10 -7.92
CA ILE A 185 7.48 -9.17 -7.14
C ILE A 185 6.84 -7.78 -7.15
N LEU A 186 6.54 -7.26 -5.96
CA LEU A 186 6.24 -5.84 -5.79
C LEU A 186 7.56 -5.06 -5.82
N ILE A 187 7.72 -4.22 -6.83
CA ILE A 187 8.86 -3.35 -7.03
C ILE A 187 8.45 -1.93 -6.62
N SER A 188 9.18 -1.33 -5.69
CA SER A 188 8.98 0.05 -5.26
C SER A 188 10.26 0.85 -5.42
N LYS A 189 10.12 2.07 -5.93
CA LYS A 189 11.25 2.95 -6.24
C LYS A 189 10.90 4.39 -5.89
N VAL A 190 11.87 5.17 -5.42
CA VAL A 190 11.75 6.62 -5.10
C VAL A 190 12.13 7.45 -6.31
#